data_AF-A0A107ZE08-F1
#
_entry.id   AF-A0A107ZE08-F1
#
_cell.length_a   1.000
_cell.length_b   1.000
_cell.length_c   1.000
_cell.angle_alpha   90.00
_cell.angle_beta   90.00
_cell.angle_gamma   90.00
#
_symmetry.space_group_name_H-M   'P 1'
#
loop_
_entity.id
_entity.type
_entity.pdbx_description
1 polymer ?
#
loop_
_entity_poly.entity_id
_entity_poly.type
_entity_poly.pdbx_seq_one_letter_code
_entity_poly.pdbx_strand_id
1 'polypeptide(L)'
;MRSLDESLALVRSVAGEYGITRVTNTTALDRIGIPVFASIRPNAVPGSLCVSAGKGLLPAEAEMGAYMEAIELASCEFGRSGIGFAPVTVERMLDGYDARVTMADFAPLLGRRFDSNELIACTPGEEVLSGETVLVPSELVFSPFDDNPFATKFGSSSVGLASGNNLLEASVHGLAELIEHDIASFGFVRDESCLVRLDSAPMPIKQLRQLCEDARFSLYLRHTPNAFGLPYFRATLFDNTDDAPLAVCAGYGLHPIRSIAAVRAMTEAAQSRLTAIHGGRDDLTKRLEHWPQSARKQEIEAISALRTKESNADNAVDFANIVDHEQHVTSLETAWDYMVDVLRERNLSQVVRICLSQASDPFQVVRIIVPGLEAFSPEHMRIGRRLHDYIMSL
;
A
#
# COMPACT_ATOMS: atom_id res chain seq x y z
N MET A 1 9.96 -4.84 -22.01
CA MET A 1 8.86 -5.14 -21.06
C MET A 1 7.73 -5.78 -21.85
N ARG A 2 6.97 -6.73 -21.27
CA ARG A 2 5.79 -7.28 -21.93
C ARG A 2 4.72 -6.20 -22.08
N SER A 3 3.93 -6.27 -23.14
CA SER A 3 2.74 -5.43 -23.28
C SER A 3 1.64 -5.87 -22.31
N LEU A 4 0.69 -4.98 -22.03
CA LEU A 4 -0.45 -5.29 -21.14
C LEU A 4 -1.26 -6.49 -21.65
N ASP A 5 -1.47 -6.59 -22.98
CA ASP A 5 -2.22 -7.70 -23.57
C ASP A 5 -1.50 -9.05 -23.43
N GLU A 6 -0.18 -9.08 -23.62
CA GLU A 6 0.64 -10.27 -23.40
C GLU A 6 0.62 -10.69 -21.93
N SER A 7 0.74 -9.72 -21.01
CA SER A 7 0.68 -9.96 -19.58
C SER A 7 -0.69 -10.46 -19.13
N LEU A 8 -1.78 -9.91 -19.67
CA LEU A 8 -3.14 -10.39 -19.39
C LEU A 8 -3.38 -11.81 -19.90
N ALA A 9 -2.92 -12.12 -21.11
CA ALA A 9 -3.02 -13.47 -21.66
C ALA A 9 -2.28 -14.47 -20.76
N LEU A 10 -1.08 -14.12 -20.31
CA LEU A 10 -0.27 -14.98 -19.46
C LEU A 10 -0.84 -15.11 -18.05
N VAL A 11 -1.25 -14.02 -17.41
CA VAL A 11 -1.79 -14.06 -16.03
C VAL A 11 -3.06 -14.89 -15.95
N ARG A 12 -3.94 -14.79 -16.95
CA ARG A 12 -5.14 -15.64 -17.06
C ARG A 12 -4.78 -17.13 -17.16
N SER A 13 -3.68 -17.47 -17.82
CA SER A 13 -3.27 -18.87 -18.00
C SER A 13 -2.73 -19.51 -16.70
N VAL A 14 -2.13 -18.72 -15.81
CA VAL A 14 -1.52 -19.22 -14.56
C VAL A 14 -2.34 -18.93 -13.29
N ALA A 15 -3.38 -18.09 -13.38
CA ALA A 15 -4.19 -17.67 -12.24
C ALA A 15 -4.71 -18.82 -11.35
N GLY A 16 -5.04 -19.96 -11.95
CA GLY A 16 -5.52 -21.15 -11.23
C GLY A 16 -4.50 -21.73 -10.24
N GLU A 17 -3.20 -21.60 -10.51
CA GLU A 17 -2.11 -22.07 -9.65
C GLU A 17 -2.06 -21.31 -8.32
N TYR A 18 -2.47 -20.03 -8.35
CA TYR A 18 -2.60 -19.15 -7.18
C TYR A 18 -3.95 -19.26 -6.49
N GLY A 19 -4.81 -20.19 -6.92
CA GLY A 19 -6.15 -20.41 -6.35
C GLY A 19 -7.19 -19.38 -6.78
N ILE A 20 -6.91 -18.59 -7.82
CA ILE A 20 -7.86 -17.63 -8.38
C ILE A 20 -8.87 -18.40 -9.23
N THR A 21 -10.13 -18.40 -8.82
CA THR A 21 -11.20 -19.12 -9.53
C THR A 21 -12.02 -18.21 -10.43
N ARG A 22 -11.99 -16.90 -10.18
CA ARG A 22 -12.73 -15.91 -10.95
C ARG A 22 -12.10 -14.53 -10.83
N VAL A 23 -12.08 -13.81 -11.95
CA VAL A 23 -11.87 -12.36 -11.99
C VAL A 23 -13.06 -11.74 -12.72
N THR A 24 -13.65 -10.69 -12.17
CA THR A 24 -14.89 -10.11 -12.68
C THR A 24 -14.84 -8.60 -12.65
N ASN A 25 -15.37 -7.98 -13.71
CA ASN A 25 -15.54 -6.53 -13.75
C ASN A 25 -16.65 -6.14 -12.76
N THR A 26 -16.33 -5.29 -11.78
CA THR A 26 -17.28 -4.78 -10.79
C THR A 26 -17.67 -3.33 -11.02
N THR A 27 -17.09 -2.66 -12.03
CA THR A 27 -17.31 -1.25 -12.38
C THR A 27 -18.79 -0.85 -12.37
N ALA A 28 -19.66 -1.69 -12.95
CA ALA A 28 -21.09 -1.41 -13.09
C ALA A 28 -21.89 -1.49 -11.77
N LEU A 29 -21.27 -1.91 -10.66
CA LEU A 29 -21.89 -1.85 -9.34
C LEU A 29 -21.94 -0.43 -8.77
N ASP A 30 -21.14 0.50 -9.32
CA ASP A 30 -21.14 1.91 -8.96
C ASP A 30 -21.51 2.78 -10.16
N ARG A 31 -21.92 4.02 -9.89
CA ARG A 31 -22.35 5.00 -10.89
C ARG A 31 -21.22 5.90 -11.39
N ILE A 32 -19.99 5.77 -10.86
CA ILE A 32 -18.82 6.58 -11.24
C ILE A 32 -18.26 6.17 -12.61
N GLY A 33 -18.19 4.86 -12.90
CA GLY A 33 -17.67 4.34 -14.16
C GLY A 33 -16.13 4.26 -14.25
N ILE A 34 -15.40 4.47 -13.15
CA ILE A 34 -13.95 4.18 -13.09
C ILE A 34 -13.73 2.65 -13.06
N PRO A 35 -12.88 2.08 -13.93
CA PRO A 35 -12.67 0.64 -14.00
C PRO A 35 -12.15 0.02 -12.70
N VAL A 36 -12.89 -0.96 -12.18
CA VAL A 36 -12.49 -1.81 -11.06
C VAL A 36 -12.90 -3.26 -11.34
N PHE A 37 -12.01 -4.18 -11.00
CA PHE A 37 -12.23 -5.62 -11.08
C PHE A 37 -12.02 -6.23 -9.70
N ALA A 38 -12.72 -7.33 -9.43
CA ALA A 38 -12.50 -8.16 -8.26
C ALA A 38 -11.94 -9.53 -8.66
N SER A 39 -10.98 -10.03 -7.90
CA SER A 39 -10.43 -11.39 -8.02
C SER A 39 -10.80 -12.21 -6.80
N ILE A 40 -11.18 -13.48 -7.02
CA ILE A 40 -11.74 -14.35 -5.99
C ILE A 40 -10.85 -15.59 -5.81
N ARG A 41 -10.35 -15.77 -4.59
CA ARG A 41 -9.57 -16.92 -4.09
C ARG A 41 -10.35 -17.60 -2.96
N PRO A 42 -11.31 -18.49 -3.25
CA PRO A 42 -12.21 -19.06 -2.24
C PRO A 42 -11.50 -19.99 -1.25
N ASN A 43 -10.28 -20.45 -1.58
CA ASN A 43 -9.47 -21.33 -0.75
C ASN A 43 -8.22 -20.60 -0.22
N ALA A 44 -8.26 -19.26 -0.11
CA ALA A 44 -7.23 -18.52 0.60
C ALA A 44 -7.12 -19.04 2.05
N VAL A 45 -5.91 -19.08 2.60
CA VAL A 45 -5.72 -19.55 3.98
C VAL A 45 -6.45 -18.63 4.96
N PRO A 46 -6.94 -19.13 6.11
CA PRO A 46 -7.58 -18.28 7.12
C PRO A 46 -6.69 -17.09 7.50
N GLY A 47 -7.21 -15.87 7.46
CA GLY A 47 -6.45 -14.63 7.72
C GLY A 47 -5.87 -13.96 6.45
N SER A 48 -5.87 -14.65 5.31
CA SER A 48 -5.63 -14.06 3.98
C SER A 48 -6.95 -13.58 3.37
N LEU A 49 -6.89 -12.61 2.45
CA LEU A 49 -8.10 -12.09 1.80
C LEU A 49 -8.58 -13.04 0.69
N CYS A 50 -9.85 -13.43 0.76
CA CYS A 50 -10.50 -14.20 -0.31
C CYS A 50 -10.84 -13.35 -1.55
N VAL A 51 -10.95 -12.03 -1.39
CA VAL A 51 -11.31 -11.10 -2.47
C VAL A 51 -10.35 -9.92 -2.51
N SER A 52 -9.60 -9.81 -3.60
CA SER A 52 -8.75 -8.66 -3.93
C SER A 52 -9.37 -7.84 -5.08
N ALA A 53 -8.87 -6.64 -5.33
CA ALA A 53 -9.43 -5.75 -6.33
C ALA A 53 -8.38 -4.94 -7.08
N GLY A 54 -8.50 -4.90 -8.41
CA GLY A 54 -7.65 -4.09 -9.26
C GLY A 54 -8.36 -2.85 -9.75
N LYS A 55 -7.56 -1.82 -10.05
CA LYS A 55 -8.02 -0.52 -10.55
C LYS A 55 -7.15 -0.01 -11.70
N GLY A 56 -7.69 0.91 -12.48
CA GLY A 56 -6.96 1.52 -13.58
C GLY A 56 -7.78 2.58 -14.32
N LEU A 57 -7.15 3.27 -15.26
CA LEU A 57 -7.84 4.15 -16.20
C LEU A 57 -8.56 3.33 -17.26
N LEU A 58 -7.98 2.18 -17.62
CA LEU A 58 -8.52 1.25 -18.60
C LEU A 58 -8.99 -0.05 -17.94
N PRO A 59 -10.05 -0.70 -18.45
CA PRO A 59 -10.51 -1.99 -17.95
C PRO A 59 -9.42 -3.07 -17.90
N ALA A 60 -8.54 -3.10 -18.91
CA ALA A 60 -7.42 -4.04 -18.97
C ALA A 60 -6.41 -3.84 -17.83
N GLU A 61 -6.13 -2.59 -17.44
CA GLU A 61 -5.25 -2.27 -16.31
C GLU A 61 -5.88 -2.71 -14.99
N ALA A 62 -7.18 -2.44 -14.81
CA ALA A 62 -7.91 -2.84 -13.62
C ALA A 62 -8.02 -4.37 -13.50
N GLU A 63 -8.27 -5.07 -14.61
CA GLU A 63 -8.27 -6.53 -14.63
C GLU A 63 -6.89 -7.10 -14.27
N MET A 64 -5.82 -6.56 -14.86
CA MET A 64 -4.45 -6.97 -14.56
C MET A 64 -4.13 -6.76 -13.07
N GLY A 65 -4.46 -5.59 -12.51
CA GLY A 65 -4.27 -5.30 -11.09
C GLY A 65 -4.99 -6.29 -10.17
N ALA A 66 -6.19 -6.74 -10.54
CA ALA A 66 -6.97 -7.69 -9.73
C ALA A 66 -6.32 -9.07 -9.68
N TYR A 67 -5.76 -9.52 -10.82
CA TYR A 67 -4.96 -10.73 -10.85
C TYR A 67 -3.68 -10.59 -10.03
N MET A 68 -2.96 -9.48 -10.22
CA MET A 68 -1.65 -9.25 -9.60
C MET A 68 -1.74 -9.15 -8.07
N GLU A 69 -2.71 -8.41 -7.51
CA GLU A 69 -2.93 -8.35 -6.05
C GLU A 69 -3.32 -9.74 -5.49
N ALA A 70 -4.09 -10.53 -6.23
CA ALA A 70 -4.43 -11.89 -5.81
C ALA A 70 -3.21 -12.83 -5.80
N ILE A 71 -2.32 -12.70 -6.79
CA ILE A 71 -1.06 -13.45 -6.88
C ILE A 71 -0.10 -13.05 -5.76
N GLU A 72 -0.01 -11.76 -5.46
CA GLU A 72 0.75 -11.22 -4.33
C GLU A 72 0.34 -11.89 -3.03
N LEU A 73 -0.95 -11.78 -2.68
CA LEU A 73 -1.50 -12.35 -1.46
C LEU A 73 -1.31 -13.87 -1.40
N ALA A 74 -1.48 -14.57 -2.53
CA ALA A 74 -1.22 -16.00 -2.59
C ALA A 74 0.24 -16.35 -2.29
N SER A 75 1.18 -15.53 -2.77
CA SER A 75 2.61 -15.83 -2.67
C SER A 75 3.19 -15.49 -1.29
N CYS A 76 2.57 -14.59 -0.54
CA CYS A 76 2.99 -14.25 0.82
C CYS A 76 2.38 -15.17 1.91
N GLU A 77 1.47 -16.07 1.56
CA GLU A 77 0.99 -17.10 2.49
C GLU A 77 2.15 -18.04 2.88
N PHE A 78 2.33 -18.27 4.18
CA PHE A 78 3.40 -19.13 4.65
C PHE A 78 3.32 -20.54 4.04
N GLY A 79 4.47 -21.06 3.58
CA GLY A 79 4.57 -22.35 2.90
C GLY A 79 4.32 -22.33 1.38
N ARG A 80 3.85 -21.22 0.80
CA ARG A 80 3.64 -21.11 -0.66
C ARG A 80 4.92 -20.87 -1.45
N SER A 81 5.77 -19.96 -0.99
CA SER A 81 7.03 -19.61 -1.68
C SER A 81 8.14 -20.66 -1.52
N GLY A 82 7.95 -21.64 -0.63
CA GLY A 82 9.00 -22.58 -0.22
C GLY A 82 10.06 -21.97 0.72
N ILE A 83 9.92 -20.70 1.09
CA ILE A 83 10.80 -20.01 2.03
C ILE A 83 10.37 -20.34 3.46
N GLY A 84 11.33 -20.79 4.26
CA GLY A 84 11.13 -21.07 5.68
C GLY A 84 11.58 -19.94 6.60
N PHE A 85 11.55 -20.22 7.90
CA PHE A 85 12.15 -19.38 8.93
C PHE A 85 13.16 -20.19 9.76
N ALA A 86 14.06 -19.49 10.43
CA ALA A 86 14.94 -20.05 11.45
C ALA A 86 14.79 -19.26 12.77
N PRO A 87 14.83 -19.93 13.94
CA PRO A 87 15.00 -19.27 15.23
C PRO A 87 16.35 -18.56 15.31
N VAL A 88 16.35 -17.24 15.51
CA VAL A 88 17.56 -16.43 15.62
C VAL A 88 17.41 -15.45 16.78
N THR A 89 18.50 -15.17 17.50
CA THR A 89 18.49 -14.14 18.55
C THR A 89 18.36 -12.75 17.92
N VAL A 90 17.71 -11.82 18.61
CA VAL A 90 17.62 -10.42 18.17
C VAL A 90 18.99 -9.84 17.82
N GLU A 91 20.01 -10.08 18.66
CA GLU A 91 21.38 -9.64 18.41
C GLU A 91 21.93 -10.15 17.08
N ARG A 92 21.82 -11.46 16.84
CA ARG A 92 22.33 -12.09 15.61
C ARG A 92 21.57 -11.67 14.35
N MET A 93 20.28 -11.34 14.48
CA MET A 93 19.52 -10.75 13.36
C MET A 93 20.12 -9.39 12.98
N LEU A 94 20.44 -8.56 13.99
CA LEU A 94 20.94 -7.20 13.79
C LEU A 94 22.39 -7.14 13.27
N ASP A 95 23.17 -8.22 13.39
CA ASP A 95 24.54 -8.31 12.82
C ASP A 95 24.59 -8.05 11.30
N GLY A 96 23.49 -8.27 10.58
CA GLY A 96 23.37 -7.99 9.15
C GLY A 96 23.06 -6.53 8.80
N TYR A 97 22.94 -5.65 9.80
CA TYR A 97 22.52 -4.27 9.63
C TYR A 97 23.56 -3.26 10.13
N ASP A 98 23.44 -2.03 9.65
CA ASP A 98 24.19 -0.89 10.17
C ASP A 98 24.00 -0.80 11.69
N ALA A 99 25.06 -0.47 12.44
CA ALA A 99 25.03 -0.41 13.92
C ALA A 99 24.00 0.58 14.52
N ARG A 100 23.40 1.44 13.68
CA ARG A 100 22.35 2.40 14.06
C ARG A 100 20.93 1.82 13.94
N VAL A 101 20.79 0.68 13.26
CA VAL A 101 19.52 -0.04 13.09
C VAL A 101 19.25 -0.84 14.35
N THR A 102 18.03 -0.74 14.84
CA THR A 102 17.52 -1.40 16.03
C THR A 102 16.21 -2.10 15.71
N MET A 103 15.71 -2.94 16.61
CA MET A 103 14.38 -3.55 16.43
C MET A 103 13.24 -2.54 16.32
N ALA A 104 13.41 -1.33 16.88
CA ALA A 104 12.42 -0.27 16.74
C ALA A 104 12.32 0.25 15.29
N ASP A 105 13.37 0.14 14.49
CA ASP A 105 13.36 0.58 13.09
C ASP A 105 12.53 -0.35 12.19
N PHE A 106 12.12 -1.52 12.68
CA PHE A 106 11.18 -2.41 11.99
C PHE A 106 9.70 -2.12 12.33
N ALA A 107 9.43 -1.00 13.01
CA ALA A 107 8.09 -0.57 13.44
C ALA A 107 7.31 -1.70 14.14
N PRO A 108 7.73 -2.13 15.35
CA PRO A 108 7.01 -3.15 16.12
C PRO A 108 5.62 -2.66 16.54
N LEU A 109 4.77 -3.59 16.96
CA LEU A 109 3.52 -3.26 17.65
C LEU A 109 3.83 -2.37 18.87
N LEU A 110 3.00 -1.37 19.11
CA LEU A 110 3.18 -0.45 20.23
C LEU A 110 3.30 -1.22 21.57
N GLY A 111 4.33 -0.86 22.34
CA GLY A 111 4.57 -1.44 23.67
C GLY A 111 5.39 -2.74 23.67
N ARG A 112 5.78 -3.28 22.51
CA ARG A 112 6.67 -4.45 22.45
C ARG A 112 8.10 -4.08 22.82
N ARG A 113 8.74 -4.98 23.56
CA ARG A 113 10.14 -4.91 23.99
C ARG A 113 10.93 -6.08 23.41
N PHE A 114 12.24 -5.90 23.29
CA PHE A 114 13.16 -6.88 22.74
C PHE A 114 14.35 -7.04 23.68
N ASP A 115 14.64 -8.29 24.05
CA ASP A 115 15.89 -8.66 24.70
C ASP A 115 16.86 -9.19 23.64
N SER A 116 18.16 -8.89 23.77
CA SER A 116 19.17 -9.24 22.75
C SER A 116 19.26 -10.76 22.49
N ASN A 117 19.06 -11.56 23.53
CA ASN A 117 19.09 -13.03 23.48
C ASN A 117 17.71 -13.67 23.23
N GLU A 118 16.64 -12.88 23.09
CA GLU A 118 15.32 -13.41 22.75
C GLU A 118 15.34 -14.02 21.34
N LEU A 119 14.75 -15.21 21.19
CA LEU A 119 14.58 -15.85 19.89
C LEU A 119 13.36 -15.28 19.16
N ILE A 120 13.56 -14.97 17.88
CA ILE A 120 12.52 -14.60 16.93
C ILE A 120 12.63 -15.48 15.67
N ALA A 121 11.53 -15.63 14.94
CA ALA A 121 11.53 -16.31 13.66
C ALA A 121 12.07 -15.35 12.60
N CYS A 122 13.18 -15.72 11.95
CA CYS A 122 13.78 -14.91 10.89
C CYS A 122 13.81 -15.63 9.54
N THR A 123 13.58 -14.86 8.48
CA THR A 123 13.69 -15.29 7.08
C THR A 123 14.85 -14.56 6.42
N PRO A 124 15.68 -15.25 5.59
CA PRO A 124 16.71 -14.58 4.82
C PRO A 124 16.11 -13.69 3.72
N GLY A 125 16.69 -12.51 3.53
CA GLY A 125 16.41 -11.59 2.43
C GLY A 125 17.72 -11.04 1.86
N GLU A 126 17.64 -10.47 0.66
CA GLU A 126 18.75 -9.81 -0.02
C GLU A 126 18.75 -8.32 0.35
N GLU A 127 19.83 -7.80 0.93
CA GLU A 127 20.05 -6.36 0.99
C GLU A 127 20.49 -5.90 -0.41
N VAL A 128 19.62 -5.15 -1.09
CA VAL A 128 19.70 -4.95 -2.55
C VAL A 128 20.87 -4.08 -3.00
N LEU A 129 21.47 -3.27 -2.12
CA LEU A 129 22.59 -2.40 -2.47
C LEU A 129 23.94 -3.11 -2.37
N SER A 130 24.09 -3.97 -1.37
CA SER A 130 25.29 -4.77 -1.11
C SER A 130 25.24 -6.13 -1.80
N GLY A 131 24.05 -6.67 -2.06
CA GLY A 131 23.82 -8.04 -2.51
C GLY A 131 23.98 -9.10 -1.41
N GLU A 132 24.24 -8.67 -0.17
CA GLU A 132 24.47 -9.56 0.97
C GLU A 132 23.14 -10.13 1.49
N THR A 133 23.20 -11.34 2.06
CA THR A 133 22.04 -11.93 2.73
C THR A 133 21.92 -11.40 4.15
N VAL A 134 20.77 -10.84 4.48
CA VAL A 134 20.41 -10.36 5.82
C VAL A 134 19.17 -11.08 6.34
N LEU A 135 18.97 -11.05 7.66
CA LEU A 135 17.82 -11.69 8.30
C LEU A 135 16.72 -10.67 8.62
N VAL A 136 15.47 -10.98 8.32
CA VAL A 136 14.31 -10.15 8.67
C VAL A 136 13.33 -10.93 9.55
N PRO A 137 12.55 -10.28 10.44
CA PRO A 137 11.49 -10.95 11.17
C PRO A 137 10.47 -11.55 10.20
N SER A 138 10.14 -12.83 10.36
CA SER A 138 9.25 -13.57 9.45
C SER A 138 7.82 -13.03 9.46
N GLU A 139 7.42 -12.40 10.58
CA GLU A 139 6.15 -11.65 10.71
C GLU A 139 6.01 -10.54 9.65
N LEU A 140 7.12 -9.97 9.18
CA LEU A 140 7.13 -8.92 8.15
C LEU A 140 7.17 -9.47 6.72
N VAL A 141 7.39 -10.77 6.56
CA VAL A 141 7.50 -11.43 5.26
C VAL A 141 6.17 -12.05 4.88
N PHE A 142 5.64 -12.89 5.76
CA PHE A 142 4.45 -13.69 5.50
C PHE A 142 3.18 -13.04 6.05
N SER A 143 2.08 -13.20 5.31
CA SER A 143 0.77 -12.70 5.70
C SER A 143 -0.33 -13.66 5.25
N PRO A 144 -1.04 -14.33 6.18
CA PRO A 144 -0.77 -14.40 7.62
C PRO A 144 0.47 -15.26 7.96
N PHE A 145 0.98 -15.12 9.19
CA PHE A 145 2.06 -15.95 9.74
C PHE A 145 1.67 -16.59 11.07
N ASP A 146 0.66 -17.46 11.03
CA ASP A 146 0.09 -18.11 12.23
C ASP A 146 1.01 -19.20 12.83
N ASP A 147 1.95 -19.73 12.04
CA ASP A 147 2.93 -20.74 12.47
C ASP A 147 4.11 -20.16 13.28
N ASN A 148 4.05 -18.89 13.67
CA ASN A 148 5.09 -18.26 14.48
C ASN A 148 5.20 -18.94 15.86
N PRO A 149 6.33 -19.61 16.19
CA PRO A 149 6.47 -20.29 17.48
C PRO A 149 6.87 -19.34 18.61
N PHE A 150 7.07 -18.04 18.32
CA PHE A 150 7.49 -17.02 19.27
C PHE A 150 6.41 -15.97 19.50
N ALA A 151 6.65 -15.03 20.42
CA ALA A 151 5.68 -14.01 20.77
C ALA A 151 5.56 -12.93 19.68
N THR A 152 4.40 -12.78 19.05
CA THR A 152 4.10 -11.81 17.98
C THR A 152 4.57 -10.38 18.26
N LYS A 153 5.65 -9.91 17.64
CA LYS A 153 6.21 -8.57 17.87
C LYS A 153 5.72 -7.52 16.86
N PHE A 154 5.33 -7.95 15.67
CA PHE A 154 5.01 -7.07 14.55
C PHE A 154 3.60 -7.31 14.00
N GLY A 155 3.11 -8.56 14.08
CA GLY A 155 1.94 -8.98 13.32
C GLY A 155 2.23 -9.07 11.82
N SER A 156 1.22 -9.41 11.03
CA SER A 156 1.32 -9.51 9.57
C SER A 156 0.66 -8.32 8.88
N SER A 157 1.20 -7.92 7.73
CA SER A 157 0.61 -6.92 6.85
C SER A 157 0.95 -7.19 5.38
N SER A 158 0.16 -6.65 4.45
CA SER A 158 0.50 -6.64 3.03
C SER A 158 1.45 -5.52 2.62
N VAL A 159 1.73 -4.54 3.49
CA VAL A 159 2.58 -3.39 3.16
C VAL A 159 3.94 -3.82 2.59
N GLY A 160 4.29 -3.28 1.41
CA GLY A 160 5.55 -3.56 0.72
C GLY A 160 5.58 -4.91 -0.01
N LEU A 161 4.45 -5.62 -0.07
CA LEU A 161 4.25 -6.75 -0.97
C LEU A 161 3.88 -6.20 -2.34
N ALA A 162 4.56 -6.66 -3.38
CA ALA A 162 4.23 -6.22 -4.72
C ALA A 162 4.60 -7.28 -5.75
N SER A 163 3.91 -7.23 -6.88
CA SER A 163 4.19 -8.05 -8.05
C SER A 163 4.44 -7.22 -9.30
N GLY A 164 5.06 -7.86 -10.29
CA GLY A 164 5.38 -7.25 -11.57
C GLY A 164 5.73 -8.28 -12.63
N ASN A 165 5.89 -7.82 -13.86
CA ASN A 165 6.33 -8.67 -14.97
C ASN A 165 7.78 -9.13 -14.82
N ASN A 166 8.53 -8.49 -13.94
CA ASN A 166 9.90 -8.85 -13.61
C ASN A 166 10.21 -8.35 -12.20
N LEU A 167 11.38 -8.75 -11.69
CA LEU A 167 11.81 -8.46 -10.33
C LEU A 167 11.92 -6.96 -10.04
N LEU A 168 12.41 -6.18 -11.01
CA LEU A 168 12.59 -4.74 -10.87
C LEU A 168 11.25 -4.01 -10.78
N GLU A 169 10.29 -4.35 -11.63
CA GLU A 169 8.94 -3.78 -11.60
C GLU A 169 8.26 -4.04 -10.25
N ALA A 170 8.31 -5.28 -9.77
CA ALA A 170 7.78 -5.65 -8.46
C ALA A 170 8.47 -4.86 -7.33
N SER A 171 9.80 -4.71 -7.41
CA SER A 171 10.59 -3.98 -6.41
C SER A 171 10.26 -2.48 -6.39
N VAL A 172 10.10 -1.84 -7.56
CA VAL A 172 9.69 -0.43 -7.69
C VAL A 172 8.32 -0.21 -7.05
N HIS A 173 7.34 -1.09 -7.32
CA HIS A 173 6.03 -0.99 -6.72
C HIS A 173 6.06 -1.17 -5.20
N GLY A 174 6.75 -2.20 -4.70
CA GLY A 174 6.84 -2.46 -3.26
C GLY A 174 7.55 -1.34 -2.49
N LEU A 175 8.57 -0.72 -3.10
CA LEU A 175 9.26 0.43 -2.50
C LEU A 175 8.38 1.68 -2.48
N ALA A 176 7.68 1.96 -3.58
CA ALA A 176 6.77 3.10 -3.64
C ALA A 176 5.65 2.99 -2.59
N GLU A 177 5.08 1.79 -2.41
CA GLU A 177 4.04 1.54 -1.40
C GLU A 177 4.56 1.73 0.04
N LEU A 178 5.78 1.28 0.34
CA LEU A 178 6.38 1.49 1.65
C LEU A 178 6.56 2.98 1.97
N ILE A 179 7.03 3.77 1.01
CA ILE A 179 7.21 5.22 1.20
C ILE A 179 5.84 5.90 1.34
N GLU A 180 4.84 5.46 0.58
CA GLU A 180 3.46 5.94 0.70
C GLU A 180 2.91 5.73 2.12
N HIS A 181 3.10 4.52 2.67
CA HIS A 181 2.68 4.17 4.02
C HIS A 181 3.48 4.90 5.11
N ASP A 182 4.79 5.16 4.90
CA ASP A 182 5.58 6.00 5.80
C ASP A 182 4.96 7.39 5.90
N ILE A 183 4.67 8.04 4.77
CA ILE A 183 4.09 9.39 4.75
C ILE A 183 2.69 9.39 5.40
N ALA A 184 1.87 8.38 5.09
CA ALA A 184 0.54 8.24 5.71
C ALA A 184 0.62 8.12 7.24
N SER A 185 1.63 7.41 7.75
CA SER A 185 1.86 7.20 9.19
C SER A 185 1.98 8.53 9.95
N PHE A 186 2.75 9.48 9.43
CA PHE A 186 2.86 10.82 10.03
C PHE A 186 1.57 11.63 9.87
N GLY A 187 0.87 11.48 8.75
CA GLY A 187 -0.40 12.14 8.47
C GLY A 187 -1.53 11.77 9.44
N PHE A 188 -1.51 10.56 10.02
CA PHE A 188 -2.44 10.16 11.09
C PHE A 188 -2.20 10.90 12.41
N VAL A 189 -0.95 11.28 12.70
CA VAL A 189 -0.60 12.07 13.90
C VAL A 189 -0.92 13.54 13.68
N ARG A 190 -0.47 14.08 12.55
CA ARG A 190 -0.68 15.49 12.19
C ARG A 190 -0.84 15.61 10.68
N ASP A 191 -2.03 16.04 10.27
CA ASP A 191 -2.34 16.23 8.86
C ASP A 191 -1.87 17.61 8.38
N GLU A 192 -0.78 17.63 7.63
CA GLU A 192 -0.22 18.83 6.99
C GLU A 192 -0.56 18.92 5.50
N SER A 193 -1.52 18.11 5.03
CA SER A 193 -1.93 18.13 3.63
C SER A 193 -2.65 19.41 3.24
N CYS A 194 -2.53 19.79 1.98
CA CYS A 194 -3.22 20.92 1.37
C CYS A 194 -4.09 20.46 0.20
N LEU A 195 -5.21 21.15 -0.04
CA LEU A 195 -6.08 20.87 -1.19
C LEU A 195 -5.35 21.18 -2.50
N VAL A 196 -5.54 20.33 -3.51
CA VAL A 196 -4.96 20.50 -4.84
C VAL A 196 -5.99 21.03 -5.82
N ARG A 197 -5.72 22.17 -6.45
CA ARG A 197 -6.53 22.70 -7.56
C ARG A 197 -6.17 21.97 -8.84
N LEU A 198 -7.18 21.40 -9.49
CA LEU A 198 -7.02 20.52 -10.65
C LEU A 198 -7.13 21.25 -12.01
N ASP A 199 -7.26 22.58 -12.02
CA ASP A 199 -7.40 23.37 -13.25
C ASP A 199 -6.19 23.22 -14.19
N SER A 200 -4.99 23.08 -13.60
CA SER A 200 -3.73 22.84 -14.32
C SER A 200 -3.39 21.36 -14.52
N ALA A 201 -4.25 20.43 -14.05
CA ALA A 201 -3.97 19.00 -14.16
C ALA A 201 -4.07 18.50 -15.62
N PRO A 202 -3.34 17.43 -15.97
CA PRO A 202 -3.44 16.77 -17.27
C PRO A 202 -4.82 16.10 -17.47
N MET A 203 -5.14 15.79 -18.73
CA MET A 203 -6.46 15.29 -19.12
C MET A 203 -6.94 14.03 -18.37
N PRO A 204 -6.11 12.99 -18.12
CA PRO A 204 -6.57 11.81 -17.38
C PRO A 204 -7.11 12.15 -15.98
N ILE A 205 -6.46 13.08 -15.28
CA ILE A 205 -6.89 13.52 -13.94
C ILE A 205 -8.18 14.34 -14.03
N LYS A 206 -8.29 15.23 -15.01
CA LYS A 206 -9.52 15.99 -15.26
C LYS A 206 -10.69 15.07 -15.62
N GLN A 207 -10.45 14.02 -16.39
CA GLN A 207 -11.47 13.02 -16.75
C GLN A 207 -11.94 12.23 -15.52
N LEU A 208 -11.03 11.78 -14.65
CA LEU A 208 -11.39 11.11 -13.40
C LEU A 208 -12.24 12.02 -12.49
N ARG A 209 -11.86 13.29 -12.37
CA ARG A 209 -12.65 14.29 -11.65
C ARG A 209 -14.06 14.43 -12.27
N GLN A 210 -14.15 14.58 -13.58
CA GLN A 210 -15.42 14.74 -14.29
C GLN A 210 -16.34 13.52 -14.10
N LEU A 211 -15.81 12.31 -14.19
CA LEU A 211 -16.57 11.07 -13.94
C LEU A 211 -17.19 11.06 -12.53
N CYS A 212 -16.45 11.54 -11.52
CA CYS A 212 -16.96 11.63 -10.17
C CYS A 212 -18.04 12.71 -10.04
N GLU A 213 -17.83 13.89 -10.63
CA GLU A 213 -18.79 15.00 -10.60
C GLU A 213 -20.11 14.66 -11.33
N ASP A 214 -20.03 14.04 -12.51
CA ASP A 214 -21.19 13.57 -13.29
C ASP A 214 -21.99 12.51 -12.52
N ALA A 215 -21.26 11.66 -11.79
CA ALA A 215 -21.82 10.68 -10.89
C ALA A 215 -22.28 11.27 -9.54
N ARG A 216 -22.24 12.61 -9.38
CA ARG A 216 -22.63 13.33 -8.16
C ARG A 216 -21.86 12.88 -6.92
N PHE A 217 -20.54 12.83 -7.05
CA PHE A 217 -19.60 12.69 -5.95
C PHE A 217 -18.70 13.92 -5.90
N SER A 218 -18.35 14.33 -4.68
CA SER A 218 -17.29 15.31 -4.49
C SER A 218 -15.96 14.58 -4.35
N LEU A 219 -15.03 14.86 -5.26
CA LEU A 219 -13.66 14.35 -5.19
C LEU A 219 -12.72 15.46 -4.73
N TYR A 220 -12.08 15.25 -3.59
CA TYR A 220 -11.01 16.13 -3.11
C TYR A 220 -9.67 15.41 -3.21
N LEU A 221 -8.71 16.03 -3.89
CA LEU A 221 -7.33 15.56 -3.94
C LEU A 221 -6.49 16.44 -3.04
N ARG A 222 -5.76 15.85 -2.10
CA ARG A 222 -4.85 16.56 -1.19
C ARG A 222 -3.42 16.09 -1.38
N HIS A 223 -2.48 17.01 -1.27
CA HIS A 223 -1.05 16.75 -1.34
C HIS A 223 -0.40 17.02 0.01
N THR A 224 0.51 16.14 0.43
CA THR A 224 1.28 16.28 1.67
C THR A 224 2.76 16.49 1.35
N PRO A 225 3.31 17.69 1.60
CA PRO A 225 4.76 17.89 1.64
C PRO A 225 5.37 16.91 2.64
N ASN A 226 6.43 16.22 2.26
CA ASN A 226 6.99 15.12 3.05
C ASN A 226 8.51 15.10 3.00
N ALA A 227 9.11 14.34 3.92
CA ALA A 227 10.56 14.27 4.09
C ALA A 227 11.30 13.76 2.84
N PHE A 228 10.64 12.98 1.98
CA PHE A 228 11.22 12.41 0.76
C PHE A 228 11.15 13.35 -0.44
N GLY A 229 10.36 14.43 -0.36
CA GLY A 229 10.16 15.34 -1.50
C GLY A 229 9.49 14.66 -2.70
N LEU A 230 8.79 13.54 -2.48
CA LEU A 230 8.09 12.81 -3.53
C LEU A 230 6.61 13.24 -3.61
N PRO A 231 6.01 13.25 -4.82
CA PRO A 231 4.58 13.45 -4.96
C PRO A 231 3.80 12.35 -4.25
N TYR A 232 3.09 12.74 -3.21
CA TYR A 232 2.15 11.92 -2.45
C TYR A 232 0.79 12.59 -2.46
N PHE A 233 -0.25 11.81 -2.75
CA PHE A 233 -1.62 12.29 -2.79
C PHE A 233 -2.54 11.39 -1.98
N ARG A 234 -3.50 12.02 -1.30
CA ARG A 234 -4.70 11.39 -0.77
C ARG A 234 -5.90 11.88 -1.58
N ALA A 235 -6.68 10.96 -2.15
CA ALA A 235 -7.93 11.27 -2.81
C ALA A 235 -9.08 10.83 -1.90
N THR A 236 -10.03 11.72 -1.65
CA THR A 236 -11.22 11.44 -0.83
C THR A 236 -12.47 11.65 -1.67
N LEU A 237 -13.25 10.59 -1.85
CA LEU A 237 -14.55 10.59 -2.50
C LEU A 237 -15.65 10.69 -1.46
N PHE A 238 -16.50 11.70 -1.60
CA PHE A 238 -17.70 11.84 -0.79
C PHE A 238 -18.96 11.69 -1.63
N ASP A 239 -19.94 10.94 -1.10
CA ASP A 239 -21.30 10.97 -1.63
C ASP A 239 -21.93 12.35 -1.41
N ASN A 240 -23.07 12.59 -2.04
CA ASN A 240 -23.77 13.88 -1.95
C ASN A 240 -24.32 14.16 -0.55
N THR A 241 -24.55 13.12 0.25
CA THR A 241 -25.05 13.24 1.63
C THR A 241 -24.15 12.48 2.60
N ASP A 242 -23.96 13.06 3.78
CA ASP A 242 -23.12 12.47 4.83
C ASP A 242 -23.79 11.24 5.50
N ASP A 243 -25.09 11.07 5.30
CA ASP A 243 -25.89 9.97 5.82
C ASP A 243 -26.04 8.80 4.82
N ALA A 244 -25.35 8.83 3.69
CA ALA A 244 -25.30 7.68 2.77
C ALA A 244 -24.68 6.45 3.47
N PRO A 245 -25.10 5.21 3.13
CA PRO A 245 -24.50 3.99 3.70
C PRO A 245 -23.00 3.83 3.43
N LEU A 246 -22.53 4.47 2.34
CA LEU A 246 -21.14 4.58 1.96
C LEU A 246 -20.87 6.04 1.60
N ALA A 247 -20.71 6.87 2.63
CA ALA A 247 -20.62 8.31 2.48
C ALA A 247 -19.21 8.81 2.12
N VAL A 248 -18.16 8.07 2.50
CA VAL A 248 -16.78 8.45 2.25
C VAL A 248 -15.90 7.23 1.90
N CYS A 249 -15.03 7.40 0.91
CA CYS A 249 -13.97 6.45 0.57
C CYS A 249 -12.69 7.22 0.27
N ALA A 250 -11.53 6.63 0.54
CA ALA A 250 -10.24 7.25 0.28
C ALA A 250 -9.31 6.29 -0.44
N GLY A 251 -8.32 6.86 -1.12
CA GLY A 251 -7.22 6.14 -1.74
C GLY A 251 -5.95 6.98 -1.72
N TYR A 252 -4.82 6.31 -1.83
CA TYR A 252 -3.50 6.92 -1.69
C TYR A 252 -2.66 6.67 -2.94
N GLY A 253 -1.64 7.50 -3.12
CA GLY A 253 -0.81 7.40 -4.30
C GLY A 253 0.50 8.14 -4.16
N LEU A 254 1.58 7.38 -4.26
CA LEU A 254 2.95 7.88 -4.35
C LEU A 254 3.63 7.42 -5.65
N HIS A 255 4.30 8.36 -6.29
CA HIS A 255 5.20 8.09 -7.41
C HIS A 255 6.08 9.33 -7.67
N PRO A 256 7.35 9.18 -8.12
CA PRO A 256 8.18 10.33 -8.51
C PRO A 256 7.53 11.23 -9.57
N ILE A 257 6.72 10.65 -10.45
CA ILE A 257 5.90 11.37 -11.44
C ILE A 257 4.54 11.71 -10.82
N ARG A 258 4.25 13.01 -10.64
CA ARG A 258 3.06 13.47 -9.90
C ARG A 258 1.73 13.05 -10.54
N SER A 259 1.68 12.93 -11.86
CA SER A 259 0.47 12.52 -12.58
C SER A 259 0.11 11.07 -12.30
N ILE A 260 1.12 10.19 -12.22
CA ILE A 260 0.95 8.78 -11.85
C ILE A 260 0.48 8.68 -10.40
N ALA A 261 1.11 9.41 -9.47
CA ALA A 261 0.73 9.42 -8.06
C ALA A 261 -0.74 9.86 -7.85
N ALA A 262 -1.17 10.94 -8.53
CA ALA A 262 -2.54 11.41 -8.45
C ALA A 262 -3.56 10.44 -9.06
N VAL A 263 -3.27 9.85 -10.23
CA VAL A 263 -4.13 8.82 -10.83
C VAL A 263 -4.25 7.61 -9.90
N ARG A 264 -3.16 7.18 -9.26
CA ARG A 264 -3.18 6.08 -8.28
C ARG A 264 -4.16 6.38 -7.14
N ALA A 265 -4.01 7.52 -6.49
CA ALA A 265 -4.89 7.92 -5.38
C ALA A 265 -6.37 7.97 -5.80
N MET A 266 -6.68 8.60 -6.93
CA MET A 266 -8.07 8.76 -7.39
C MET A 266 -8.71 7.43 -7.80
N THR A 267 -7.95 6.55 -8.47
CA THR A 267 -8.45 5.23 -8.88
C THR A 267 -8.60 4.28 -7.70
N GLU A 268 -7.73 4.39 -6.69
CA GLU A 268 -7.83 3.62 -5.44
C GLU A 268 -9.02 4.07 -4.59
N ALA A 269 -9.35 5.36 -4.56
CA ALA A 269 -10.57 5.83 -3.88
C ALA A 269 -11.84 5.20 -4.49
N ALA A 270 -11.89 5.08 -5.82
CA ALA A 270 -12.98 4.41 -6.52
C ALA A 270 -12.99 2.88 -6.27
N GLN A 271 -11.82 2.24 -6.21
CA GLN A 271 -11.68 0.84 -5.84
C GLN A 271 -12.17 0.57 -4.41
N SER A 272 -11.78 1.41 -3.44
CA SER A 272 -12.20 1.32 -2.04
C SER A 272 -13.72 1.36 -1.94
N ARG A 273 -14.35 2.27 -2.69
CA ARG A 273 -15.80 2.35 -2.80
C ARG A 273 -16.43 1.08 -3.39
N LEU A 274 -15.94 0.62 -4.54
CA LEU A 274 -16.48 -0.56 -5.20
C LEU A 274 -16.26 -1.85 -4.42
N THR A 275 -15.17 -1.94 -3.66
CA THR A 275 -14.91 -3.03 -2.72
C THR A 275 -15.99 -3.08 -1.64
N ALA A 276 -16.34 -1.93 -1.06
CA ALA A 276 -17.40 -1.85 -0.06
C ALA A 276 -18.80 -2.15 -0.65
N ILE A 277 -19.10 -1.71 -1.87
CA ILE A 277 -20.37 -2.03 -2.56
C ILE A 277 -20.46 -3.51 -2.91
N HIS A 278 -19.37 -4.09 -3.42
CA HIS A 278 -19.30 -5.51 -3.76
C HIS A 278 -19.52 -6.39 -2.53
N GLY A 279 -19.05 -5.96 -1.36
CA GLY A 279 -19.34 -6.60 -0.07
C GLY A 279 -18.72 -7.99 0.11
N GLY A 280 -17.88 -8.44 -0.83
CA GLY A 280 -17.26 -9.77 -0.80
C GLY A 280 -15.98 -9.88 0.02
N ARG A 281 -15.52 -8.78 0.64
CA ARG A 281 -14.30 -8.78 1.46
C ARG A 281 -14.61 -9.11 2.92
N ASP A 282 -13.86 -10.06 3.48
CA ASP A 282 -14.05 -10.58 4.83
C ASP A 282 -13.81 -9.50 5.91
N ASP A 283 -12.90 -8.57 5.66
CA ASP A 283 -12.50 -7.48 6.57
C ASP A 283 -13.52 -6.34 6.66
N LEU A 284 -14.48 -6.24 5.72
CA LEU A 284 -15.52 -5.21 5.73
C LEU A 284 -16.45 -5.31 6.95
N THR A 285 -16.57 -6.50 7.53
CA THR A 285 -17.40 -6.76 8.71
C THR A 285 -16.88 -6.03 9.96
N LYS A 286 -15.57 -5.76 10.05
CA LYS A 286 -14.96 -4.97 11.14
C LYS A 286 -15.53 -3.57 11.24
N ARG A 287 -16.04 -2.99 10.15
CA ARG A 287 -16.72 -1.68 10.16
C ARG A 287 -17.96 -1.68 11.06
N LEU A 288 -18.71 -2.80 11.10
CA LEU A 288 -19.90 -2.95 11.94
C LEU A 288 -19.54 -3.04 13.44
N GLU A 289 -18.32 -3.49 13.76
CA GLU A 289 -17.82 -3.59 15.14
C GLU A 289 -17.43 -2.21 15.69
N HIS A 290 -16.84 -1.34 14.85
CA HIS A 290 -16.39 -0.01 15.25
C HIS A 290 -17.54 1.00 15.37
N TRP A 291 -18.63 0.80 14.62
CA TRP A 291 -19.76 1.73 14.59
C TRP A 291 -21.11 1.04 14.78
N PRO A 292 -21.47 0.67 16.03
CA PRO A 292 -22.81 0.14 16.31
C PRO A 292 -23.88 1.15 15.89
N GLN A 293 -25.10 0.69 15.56
CA GLN A 293 -26.20 1.55 15.12
C GLN A 293 -26.46 2.77 16.03
N SER A 294 -26.18 2.64 17.33
CA SER A 294 -26.28 3.71 18.32
C SER A 294 -25.31 4.88 18.10
N ALA A 295 -24.25 4.69 17.32
CA ALA A 295 -23.24 5.70 17.03
C ALA A 295 -23.50 6.46 15.71
N ARG A 296 -24.48 6.09 14.88
CA ARG A 296 -24.69 6.64 13.52
C ARG A 296 -24.62 8.17 13.43
N LYS A 297 -25.17 8.88 14.43
CA LYS A 297 -25.09 10.35 14.51
C LYS A 297 -23.64 10.85 14.59
N GLN A 298 -22.81 10.24 15.43
CA GLN A 298 -21.40 10.58 15.58
C GLN A 298 -20.62 10.32 14.28
N GLU A 299 -20.98 9.31 13.49
CA GLU A 299 -20.32 9.01 12.21
C GLU A 299 -20.66 10.07 11.18
N ILE A 300 -21.93 10.48 11.10
CA ILE A 300 -22.35 11.57 10.23
C ILE A 300 -21.61 12.87 10.62
N GLU A 301 -21.50 13.17 11.92
CA GLU A 301 -20.72 14.32 12.40
C GLU A 301 -19.24 14.22 12.03
N ALA A 302 -18.62 13.04 12.16
CA ALA A 302 -17.24 12.80 11.75
C ALA A 302 -17.03 12.93 10.23
N ILE A 303 -17.97 12.42 9.42
CA ILE A 303 -17.95 12.54 7.96
C ILE A 303 -18.08 14.00 7.55
N SER A 304 -18.98 14.77 8.17
CA SER A 304 -19.16 16.20 7.89
C SER A 304 -17.91 17.01 8.27
N ALA A 305 -17.31 16.72 9.43
CA ALA A 305 -16.05 17.32 9.84
C ALA A 305 -14.91 16.98 8.85
N LEU A 306 -14.82 15.73 8.41
CA LEU A 306 -13.85 15.31 7.41
C LEU A 306 -14.10 16.00 6.07
N ARG A 307 -15.35 16.11 5.58
CA ARG A 307 -15.69 16.83 4.36
C ARG A 307 -15.26 18.30 4.43
N THR A 308 -15.47 18.93 5.57
CA THR A 308 -15.04 20.33 5.81
C THR A 308 -13.52 20.44 5.75
N LYS A 309 -12.80 19.50 6.38
CA LYS A 309 -11.33 19.44 6.33
C LYS A 309 -10.82 19.21 4.91
N GLU A 310 -11.38 18.24 4.20
CA GLU A 310 -10.94 17.83 2.87
C GLU A 310 -11.20 18.91 1.82
N SER A 311 -12.31 19.63 1.95
CA SER A 311 -12.66 20.76 1.07
C SER A 311 -11.97 22.07 1.43
N ASN A 312 -11.24 22.14 2.55
CA ASN A 312 -10.56 23.35 2.96
C ASN A 312 -9.48 23.74 1.92
N ALA A 313 -9.70 24.91 1.31
CA ALA A 313 -8.84 25.51 0.30
C ALA A 313 -7.81 26.52 0.85
N ASP A 314 -7.73 26.67 2.17
CA ASP A 314 -6.66 27.41 2.84
C ASP A 314 -5.32 26.80 2.44
N ASN A 315 -4.41 27.64 1.93
CA ASN A 315 -3.12 27.21 1.38
C ASN A 315 -3.23 26.17 0.24
N ALA A 316 -4.35 26.12 -0.48
CA ALA A 316 -4.50 25.23 -1.62
C ALA A 316 -3.45 25.52 -2.71
N VAL A 317 -2.89 24.45 -3.27
CA VAL A 317 -1.82 24.49 -4.26
C VAL A 317 -2.35 24.10 -5.64
N ASP A 318 -1.81 24.71 -6.69
CA ASP A 318 -2.13 24.29 -8.05
C ASP A 318 -1.37 23.01 -8.39
N PHE A 319 -2.01 22.07 -9.10
CA PHE A 319 -1.40 20.80 -9.49
C PHE A 319 -0.03 20.96 -10.16
N ALA A 320 0.11 21.95 -11.05
CA ALA A 320 1.37 22.25 -11.74
C ALA A 320 2.51 22.73 -10.82
N ASN A 321 2.21 23.23 -9.62
CA ASN A 321 3.22 23.70 -8.65
C ASN A 321 3.70 22.59 -7.71
N ILE A 322 3.07 21.42 -7.73
CA ILE A 322 3.57 20.24 -7.02
C ILE A 322 4.77 19.72 -7.78
N VAL A 323 5.82 19.35 -7.02
CA VAL A 323 7.07 18.81 -7.55
C VAL A 323 6.80 17.66 -8.54
N ASP A 324 7.61 17.57 -9.58
CA ASP A 324 7.55 16.51 -10.57
C ASP A 324 8.98 16.07 -10.89
N HIS A 325 9.20 14.76 -10.87
CA HIS A 325 10.51 14.16 -11.10
C HIS A 325 10.54 13.36 -12.40
N GLU A 326 9.58 13.59 -13.30
CA GLU A 326 9.51 12.96 -14.63
C GLU A 326 10.82 13.05 -15.41
N GLN A 327 11.55 14.16 -15.31
CA GLN A 327 12.86 14.31 -15.95
C GLN A 327 13.94 13.34 -15.44
N HIS A 328 13.76 12.79 -14.24
CA HIS A 328 14.68 11.83 -13.62
C HIS A 328 14.23 10.38 -13.80
N VAL A 329 12.97 10.16 -14.18
CA VAL A 329 12.34 8.83 -14.21
C VAL A 329 11.83 8.53 -15.61
N THR A 330 12.67 7.90 -16.42
CA THR A 330 12.39 7.54 -17.83
C THR A 330 12.20 6.04 -18.04
N SER A 331 12.57 5.23 -17.05
CA SER A 331 12.43 3.78 -17.01
C SER A 331 12.26 3.27 -15.58
N LEU A 332 11.96 1.97 -15.41
CA LEU A 332 11.88 1.35 -14.08
C LEU A 332 13.22 1.40 -13.34
N GLU A 333 14.34 1.26 -14.05
CA GLU A 333 15.68 1.34 -13.47
C GLU A 333 15.90 2.73 -12.86
N THR A 334 15.61 3.78 -13.62
CA THR A 334 15.74 5.15 -13.10
C THR A 334 14.73 5.47 -11.99
N ALA A 335 13.53 4.85 -12.01
CA ALA A 335 12.56 4.99 -10.92
C ALA A 335 13.07 4.37 -9.62
N TRP A 336 13.63 3.16 -9.72
CA TRP A 336 14.24 2.43 -8.61
C TRP A 336 15.42 3.22 -8.03
N ASP A 337 16.37 3.59 -8.87
CA ASP A 337 17.58 4.32 -8.46
C ASP A 337 17.20 5.63 -7.77
N TYR A 338 16.24 6.38 -8.33
CA TYR A 338 15.78 7.64 -7.76
C TYR A 338 15.15 7.46 -6.36
N MET A 339 14.27 6.48 -6.18
CA MET A 339 13.64 6.23 -4.88
C MET A 339 14.64 5.72 -3.85
N VAL A 340 15.59 4.87 -4.25
CA VAL A 340 16.68 4.40 -3.40
C VAL A 340 17.58 5.56 -2.96
N ASP A 341 17.95 6.46 -3.87
CA ASP A 341 18.78 7.62 -3.56
C ASP A 341 18.06 8.58 -2.60
N VAL A 342 16.75 8.81 -2.83
CA VAL A 342 15.91 9.58 -1.91
C VAL A 342 15.94 8.99 -0.50
N LEU A 343 15.82 7.67 -0.35
CA LEU A 343 15.92 7.01 0.96
C LEU A 343 17.31 7.16 1.58
N ARG A 344 18.38 6.98 0.79
CA ARG A 344 19.77 7.11 1.25
C ARG A 344 20.06 8.50 1.80
N GLU A 345 19.58 9.55 1.13
CA GLU A 345 19.70 10.95 1.58
C GLU A 345 19.03 11.20 2.95
N ARG A 346 18.09 10.33 3.37
CA ARG A 346 17.42 10.38 4.69
C ARG A 346 18.01 9.38 5.69
N ASN A 347 19.18 8.81 5.40
CA ASN A 347 19.85 7.77 6.19
C ASN A 347 19.03 6.47 6.31
N LEU A 348 18.19 6.18 5.32
CA LEU A 348 17.45 4.92 5.19
C LEU A 348 18.14 4.08 4.10
N SER A 349 19.32 3.58 4.42
CA SER A 349 20.26 3.04 3.42
C SER A 349 20.21 1.53 3.24
N GLN A 350 19.36 0.79 3.95
CA GLN A 350 19.24 -0.65 3.79
C GLN A 350 17.85 -1.01 3.27
N VAL A 351 17.81 -1.62 2.09
CA VAL A 351 16.57 -2.06 1.45
C VAL A 351 16.65 -3.56 1.27
N VAL A 352 15.80 -4.28 1.99
CA VAL A 352 15.79 -5.75 1.98
C VAL A 352 14.68 -6.23 1.06
N ARG A 353 15.02 -7.11 0.13
CA ARG A 353 14.10 -7.77 -0.78
C ARG A 353 14.02 -9.26 -0.49
N ILE A 354 12.81 -9.78 -0.41
CA ILE A 354 12.52 -11.22 -0.32
C ILE A 354 11.72 -11.59 -1.55
N CYS A 355 12.25 -12.45 -2.41
CA CYS A 355 11.55 -12.97 -3.58
C CYS A 355 10.61 -14.10 -3.15
N LEU A 356 9.29 -13.88 -3.22
CA LEU A 356 8.26 -14.85 -2.86
C LEU A 356 7.85 -15.75 -4.04
N SER A 357 8.27 -15.39 -5.25
CA SER A 357 8.16 -16.19 -6.48
C SER A 357 9.50 -16.82 -6.84
N GLN A 358 9.47 -17.86 -7.68
CA GLN A 358 10.66 -18.42 -8.31
C GLN A 358 11.08 -17.61 -9.54
N ALA A 359 12.37 -17.65 -9.90
CA ALA A 359 12.89 -16.94 -11.07
C ALA A 359 12.27 -17.43 -12.40
N SER A 360 11.79 -18.68 -12.43
CA SER A 360 11.07 -19.26 -13.57
C SER A 360 9.63 -18.80 -13.70
N ASP A 361 9.06 -18.18 -12.66
CA ASP A 361 7.66 -17.80 -12.65
C ASP A 361 7.39 -16.64 -13.61
N PRO A 362 6.24 -16.66 -14.31
CA PRO A 362 5.91 -15.63 -15.28
C PRO A 362 5.69 -14.27 -14.65
N PHE A 363 5.43 -14.18 -13.35
CA PHE A 363 5.33 -12.93 -12.60
C PHE A 363 6.19 -13.03 -11.37
N GLN A 364 6.84 -11.91 -11.03
CA GLN A 364 7.70 -11.86 -9.88
C GLN A 364 6.93 -11.22 -8.73
N VAL A 365 7.00 -11.82 -7.54
CA VAL A 365 6.41 -11.29 -6.32
C VAL A 365 7.51 -11.09 -5.30
N VAL A 366 7.55 -9.90 -4.70
CA VAL A 366 8.55 -9.53 -3.70
C VAL A 366 7.89 -8.97 -2.46
N ARG A 367 8.55 -9.16 -1.33
CA ARG A 367 8.39 -8.33 -0.14
C ARG A 367 9.59 -7.40 -0.05
N ILE A 368 9.34 -6.09 -0.03
CA ILE A 368 10.37 -5.09 0.30
C ILE A 368 10.22 -4.72 1.78
N ILE A 369 11.34 -4.53 2.46
CA ILE A 369 11.42 -4.06 3.84
C ILE A 369 12.54 -3.02 3.92
N VAL A 370 12.25 -1.85 4.49
CA VAL A 370 13.26 -0.80 4.71
C VAL A 370 13.24 -0.44 6.21
N PRO A 371 14.22 -0.90 7.00
CA PRO A 371 14.33 -0.48 8.39
C PRO A 371 14.41 1.05 8.49
N GLY A 372 13.54 1.61 9.32
CA GLY A 372 13.37 3.03 9.56
C GLY A 372 12.20 3.66 8.80
N LEU A 373 11.54 2.95 7.88
CA LEU A 373 10.23 3.38 7.39
C LEU A 373 9.12 3.00 8.38
N GLU A 374 8.17 3.91 8.54
CA GLU A 374 7.05 3.81 9.47
C GLU A 374 5.88 3.06 8.85
N ALA A 375 5.10 2.37 9.68
CA ALA A 375 4.00 1.51 9.26
C ALA A 375 2.74 1.68 10.15
N PHE A 376 2.52 2.89 10.65
CA PHE A 376 1.42 3.18 11.56
C PHE A 376 0.07 3.20 10.85
N SER A 377 -0.88 2.46 11.42
CA SER A 377 -2.31 2.60 11.15
C SER A 377 -3.07 2.45 12.47
N PRO A 378 -4.27 3.04 12.62
CA PRO A 378 -5.09 2.88 13.83
C PRO A 378 -5.40 1.43 14.21
N GLU A 379 -5.45 0.53 13.23
CA GLU A 379 -5.83 -0.88 13.39
C GLU A 379 -4.65 -1.75 13.86
N HIS A 380 -3.43 -1.44 13.39
CA HIS A 380 -2.24 -2.25 13.68
C HIS A 380 -1.35 -1.63 14.77
N MET A 381 -1.39 -0.31 14.95
CA MET A 381 -0.64 0.42 15.98
C MET A 381 0.87 0.08 15.97
N ARG A 382 1.47 -0.06 14.79
CA ARG A 382 2.91 -0.28 14.61
C ARG A 382 3.64 1.06 14.58
N ILE A 383 4.62 1.23 15.46
CA ILE A 383 5.32 2.52 15.61
C ILE A 383 6.82 2.24 15.65
N GLY A 384 7.54 2.85 14.72
CA GLY A 384 8.98 2.88 14.68
C GLY A 384 9.57 4.12 15.36
N ARG A 385 10.89 4.21 15.31
CA ARG A 385 11.65 5.24 16.01
C ARG A 385 11.36 6.65 15.48
N ARG A 386 11.24 6.85 14.16
CA ARG A 386 11.04 8.18 13.56
C ARG A 386 9.68 8.76 13.94
N LEU A 387 8.62 7.95 13.91
CA LEU A 387 7.29 8.39 14.30
C LEU A 387 7.19 8.62 15.80
N HIS A 388 7.80 7.75 16.61
CA HIS A 388 7.90 7.97 18.06
C HIS A 388 8.56 9.32 18.38
N ASP A 389 9.73 9.60 17.80
CA ASP A 389 10.47 10.84 18.06
C ASP A 389 9.70 12.08 17.56
N TYR A 390 9.00 11.95 16.43
CA TYR A 390 8.10 12.99 15.94
C TYR A 390 6.97 13.30 16.93
N ILE A 391 6.27 12.28 17.43
CA ILE A 391 5.20 12.43 18.43
C ILE A 391 5.73 13.11 19.70
N MET A 392 6.93 12.74 20.16
CA MET A 392 7.54 13.33 21.36
C MET A 392 8.00 14.78 21.17
N SER A 393 8.09 15.25 19.92
CA SER A 393 8.51 16.62 19.59
C SER A 393 7.35 17.61 19.44
N LEU A 394 6.11 17.12 19.37
CA LEU A 394 4.87 17.92 19.32
C LEU A 394 4.51 18.45 20.72
#